data_AF-A0A951EIS1-F1
#
_entry.id   AF-A0A951EIS1-F1
#
_cell.length_a   1.000
_cell.length_b   1.000
_cell.length_c   1.000
_cell.angle_alpha   90.00
_cell.angle_beta   90.00
_cell.angle_gamma   90.00
#
_symmetry.space_group_name_H-M   'P 1'
#
loop_
_entity.id
_entity.type
_entity.pdbx_description
1 polymer ?
#
loop_
_entity_poly.entity_id
_entity_poly.type
_entity_poly.pdbx_seq_one_letter_code
_entity_poly.pdbx_strand_id
1 'polypeptide(L)' 'MTDDINNDIPAMQPMRKLRRVIHATCALHRGPVGFTNLVVSKRGGQIELDPHAAGACKITIDENGARVLRDALIEWFG' A
#
# COMPACT_ATOMS: atom_id res chain seq x y z
N MET A 1 33.40 32.60 -16.13
CA MET A 1 32.26 31.80 -16.60
C MET A 1 32.56 30.36 -16.23
N THR A 2 32.23 29.98 -15.01
CA THR A 2 32.18 28.58 -14.58
C THR A 2 30.72 28.37 -14.25
N ASP A 3 30.02 27.65 -15.12
CA ASP A 3 28.59 27.41 -14.99
C ASP A 3 28.34 26.56 -13.76
N ASP A 4 27.58 27.13 -12.82
CA ASP A 4 27.05 26.47 -11.65
C ASP A 4 26.08 25.36 -12.10
N ILE A 5 26.55 24.12 -12.13
CA ILE A 5 25.69 22.95 -12.23
C ILE A 5 24.98 22.82 -10.87
N ASN A 6 23.88 23.56 -10.71
CA ASN A 6 22.93 23.35 -9.63
C ASN A 6 22.36 21.93 -9.77
N ASN A 7 22.88 21.03 -8.95
CA ASN A 7 22.43 19.67 -8.80
C ASN A 7 21.15 19.66 -7.97
N ASP A 8 20.06 20.20 -8.55
CA ASP A 8 18.71 20.10 -7.99
C ASP A 8 18.20 18.66 -8.20
N ILE A 9 18.81 17.71 -7.50
CA ILE A 9 18.23 16.39 -7.30
C ILE A 9 16.98 16.61 -6.46
N PRO A 10 15.77 16.37 -6.98
CA PRO A 10 14.56 16.53 -6.17
C PRO A 10 14.68 15.62 -4.97
N ALA A 11 14.66 16.22 -3.77
CA ALA A 11 14.75 15.50 -2.52
C ALA A 11 13.72 14.35 -2.52
N MET A 12 14.22 13.11 -2.52
CA MET A 12 13.39 11.92 -2.47
C MET A 12 12.59 11.97 -1.16
N GLN A 13 11.33 12.43 -1.25
CA GLN A 13 10.52 12.65 -0.07
C GLN A 13 10.42 11.33 0.73
N PRO A 14 10.54 11.37 2.07
CA PRO A 14 10.42 10.16 2.86
C PRO A 14 9.00 9.61 2.70
N MET A 15 8.81 8.56 1.88
CA MET A 15 7.54 7.84 1.63
C MET A 15 7.02 7.08 2.87
N ARG A 16 7.31 7.54 4.09
CA ARG A 16 7.11 6.77 5.32
C ARG A 16 5.71 6.86 5.93
N LYS A 17 4.80 7.69 5.42
CA LYS A 17 3.45 7.84 6.01
C LYS A 17 2.32 7.11 5.27
N LEU A 18 2.56 6.61 4.06
CA LEU A 18 1.50 6.04 3.21
C LEU A 18 1.52 4.52 3.11
N ARG A 19 2.45 3.83 3.80
CA ARG A 19 2.57 2.38 3.81
C ARG A 19 2.18 1.81 5.17
N ARG A 20 1.30 0.82 5.18
CA ARG A 20 0.92 0.03 6.36
C ARG A 20 1.11 -1.45 6.06
N VAL A 21 1.40 -2.22 7.09
CA VAL A 21 1.51 -3.69 7.02
C VAL A 21 0.47 -4.26 7.97
N ILE A 22 -0.39 -5.12 7.44
CA ILE A 22 -1.42 -5.83 8.19
C ILE A 22 -1.06 -7.31 8.15
N HIS A 23 -0.99 -7.95 9.32
CA HIS A 23 -0.85 -9.40 9.39
C HIS A 23 -2.16 -10.06 8.98
N ALA A 24 -2.09 -10.93 7.98
CA ALA A 24 -3.25 -11.57 7.39
C ALA A 24 -2.95 -13.06 7.12
N THR A 25 -4.00 -13.81 6.80
CA THR A 25 -3.89 -15.20 6.38
C THR A 25 -4.48 -15.36 4.98
N CYS A 26 -3.71 -15.93 4.07
CA CYS A 26 -4.16 -16.35 2.76
C CYS A 26 -5.06 -17.59 2.89
N ALA A 27 -6.36 -17.42 2.62
CA ALA A 27 -7.34 -18.50 2.69
C ALA A 27 -7.06 -19.66 1.70
N LEU A 28 -6.31 -19.39 0.61
CA LEU A 28 -5.89 -20.40 -0.35
C LEU A 28 -4.81 -21.33 0.24
N HIS A 29 -3.78 -20.77 0.87
CA HIS A 29 -2.63 -21.55 1.33
C HIS A 29 -2.81 -22.13 2.74
N ARG A 30 -3.65 -21.54 3.60
CA ARG A 30 -4.04 -21.99 4.96
C ARG A 30 -2.86 -22.30 5.92
N GLY A 31 -3.13 -22.30 7.24
CA GLY A 31 -2.13 -22.68 8.25
C GLY A 31 -0.86 -21.79 8.25
N PRO A 32 0.29 -22.30 8.73
CA PRO A 32 1.54 -21.54 8.82
C PRO A 32 2.08 -21.03 7.47
N VAL A 33 1.84 -21.78 6.40
CA VAL A 33 2.20 -21.39 5.02
C VAL A 33 1.23 -20.35 4.43
N GLY A 34 0.07 -20.16 5.06
CA GLY A 34 -0.91 -19.15 4.71
C GLY A 34 -0.67 -17.81 5.40
N PHE A 35 0.26 -17.70 6.36
CA PHE A 35 0.58 -16.39 6.94
C PHE A 35 1.14 -15.46 5.86
N THR A 36 0.57 -14.27 5.77
CA THR A 36 0.98 -13.30 4.75
C THR A 36 0.87 -11.87 5.28
N ASN A 37 1.73 -11.00 4.77
CA ASN A 37 1.68 -9.59 5.12
C ASN A 37 0.93 -8.85 4.02
N LEU A 38 -0.25 -8.32 4.34
CA LEU A 38 -0.94 -7.39 3.48
C LEU A 38 -0.29 -6.01 3.60
N VAL A 39 0.45 -5.60 2.58
CA VAL A 39 0.97 -4.25 2.46
C VAL A 39 -0.09 -3.37 1.83
N VAL A 40 -0.49 -2.32 2.55
CA VAL A 40 -1.39 -1.28 2.05
C VAL A 40 -0.55 -0.05 1.75
N SER A 41 -0.63 0.47 0.52
CA SER A 41 0.07 1.70 0.16
C SER A 41 -0.81 2.68 -0.61
N LYS A 42 -0.60 3.98 -0.44
CA LYS A 42 -1.24 5.03 -1.26
C LYS A 42 -0.24 5.61 -2.26
N ARG A 43 -0.57 5.57 -3.55
CA ARG A 43 0.24 6.14 -4.63
C ARG A 43 -0.65 6.72 -5.72
N GLY A 44 -0.40 7.98 -6.12
CA GLY A 44 -1.10 8.60 -7.25
C GLY A 44 -2.63 8.61 -7.13
N GLY A 45 -3.18 8.82 -5.92
CA GLY A 45 -4.62 8.81 -5.68
C GLY A 45 -5.26 7.41 -5.61
N GLN A 46 -4.47 6.34 -5.74
CA GLN A 46 -4.93 4.96 -5.62
C GLN A 46 -4.40 4.31 -4.34
N ILE A 47 -5.13 3.31 -3.86
CA ILE A 47 -4.73 2.42 -2.77
C ILE A 47 -4.36 1.08 -3.38
N GLU A 48 -3.15 0.62 -3.11
CA GLU A 48 -2.64 -0.69 -3.50
C GLU A 48 -2.64 -1.62 -2.29
N LEU A 49 -3.18 -2.83 -2.49
CA LEU A 49 -3.23 -3.93 -1.55
C LEU A 49 -2.34 -5.06 -2.11
N ASP A 50 -1.18 -5.28 -1.51
CA ASP A 50 -0.23 -6.33 -1.88
C ASP A 50 -0.21 -7.40 -0.78
N PRO A 51 -1.03 -8.47 -0.90
CA PRO A 51 -1.12 -9.52 0.10
C PRO A 51 0.17 -10.32 0.30
N HIS A 52 1.12 -10.32 -0.62
CA HIS A 52 2.35 -11.12 -0.51
C HIS A 52 3.59 -10.28 -0.20
N ALA A 53 3.46 -8.95 -0.17
CA ALA A 53 4.58 -8.01 -0.06
C ALA A 53 5.70 -8.26 -1.09
N ALA A 54 5.37 -8.95 -2.18
CA ALA A 54 6.28 -9.41 -3.22
C ALA A 54 5.90 -8.80 -4.58
N GLY A 55 4.80 -8.03 -4.63
CA GLY A 55 4.29 -7.39 -5.83
C GLY A 55 3.71 -8.33 -6.90
N ALA A 56 3.71 -9.65 -6.66
CA ALA A 56 3.20 -10.65 -7.60
C ALA A 56 1.67 -10.72 -7.67
N CYS A 57 0.98 -10.34 -6.60
CA CYS A 57 -0.47 -10.21 -6.55
C CYS A 57 -0.79 -8.86 -5.93
N LYS A 58 -1.52 -8.00 -6.67
CA LYS A 58 -1.88 -6.66 -6.22
C LYS A 58 -3.33 -6.37 -6.59
N ILE A 59 -4.07 -5.79 -5.65
CA ILE A 59 -5.39 -5.21 -5.90
C ILE A 59 -5.25 -3.71 -5.76
N THR A 60 -5.68 -2.97 -6.77
CA THR A 60 -5.67 -1.52 -6.76
C THR A 60 -7.09 -1.00 -6.76
N ILE A 61 -7.39 -0.10 -5.83
CA ILE A 61 -8.67 0.58 -5.73
C ILE A 61 -8.46 2.09 -5.76
N ASP A 62 -9.39 2.82 -6.35
CA ASP A 62 -9.39 4.28 -6.29
C ASP A 62 -9.90 4.78 -4.92
N GLU A 63 -9.92 6.10 -4.72
CA GLU A 63 -10.38 6.68 -3.47
C GLU A 63 -11.85 6.37 -3.16
N ASN A 64 -12.69 6.21 -4.18
CA ASN A 64 -14.11 5.92 -3.99
C ASN A 64 -14.30 4.47 -3.51
N GLY A 65 -13.65 3.51 -4.17
CA GLY A 65 -13.60 2.11 -3.74
C GLY A 65 -13.00 1.95 -2.34
N ALA A 66 -11.96 2.74 -2.02
CA ALA A 66 -11.39 2.76 -0.67
C ALA A 66 -12.38 3.27 0.39
N ARG A 67 -13.23 4.25 0.07
CA ARG A 67 -14.30 4.71 0.96
C ARG A 67 -15.35 3.64 1.18
N VAL A 68 -15.79 2.96 0.11
CA VAL A 68 -16.73 1.83 0.21
C VAL A 68 -16.17 0.73 1.12
N LEU A 69 -14.89 0.36 0.95
CA LEU A 69 -14.23 -0.62 1.81
C LEU A 69 -14.19 -0.16 3.27
N ARG A 70 -13.82 1.10 3.52
CA ARG A 70 -13.80 1.68 4.87
C ARG A 70 -15.19 1.63 5.50
N ASP A 71 -16.22 2.05 4.78
CA ASP A 71 -17.58 2.15 5.31
C ASP A 71 -18.13 0.76 5.66
N ALA A 72 -17.85 -0.27 4.83
CA ALA A 72 -18.17 -1.66 5.16
C ALA A 72 -17.45 -2.15 6.44
N LEU A 73 -16.16 -1.81 6.60
CA LEU A 73 -15.42 -2.19 7.82
C LEU A 73 -15.95 -1.48 9.07
N ILE A 74 -16.32 -0.19 8.98
CA ILE A 74 -16.97 0.55 10.08
C ILE A 74 -18.33 -0.06 10.39
N GLU A 75 -19.14 -0.39 9.39
CA GLU A 75 -20.44 -1.02 9.60
C GLU A 75 -20.32 -2.35 10.37
N TRP A 76 -19.29 -3.15 10.06
CA TRP A 76 -19.10 -4.45 10.69
C TRP A 76 -18.44 -4.41 12.07
N PHE A 77 -17.64 -3.39 12.36
CA PHE A 77 -16.79 -3.34 13.57
C PHE A 77 -17.00 -2.12 14.48
N GLY A 78 -17.79 -1.12 14.07
CA GLY A 78 -18.09 0.12 14.80
C GLY A 78 -17.10 1.26 14.54
#